data_AF-A0A353RUH2-F1
#
_entry.id   AF-A0A353RUH2-F1
#
_cell.length_a   1.000
_cell.length_b   1.000
_cell.length_c   1.000
_cell.angle_alpha   90.00
_cell.angle_beta   90.00
_cell.angle_gamma   90.00
#
_symmetry.space_group_name_H-M   'P 1'
#
loop_
_entity.id
_entity.type
_entity.pdbx_description
1 polymer ?
#
loop_
_entity_poly.entity_id
_entity_poly.type
_entity_poly.pdbx_seq_one_letter_code
_entity_poly.pdbx_strand_id
1 'polypeptide(L)'
;MVQIKKKEKDLTRRYLIWCYKTTKESLDRIERYYTQIPVDHYLLKQLKCSKDFRGSKSNVKYKGFVNDFEKYIDTKKKNVDAKKFTDLQCKTLDPEYMYLKERFVAIEKAIVYFLGNKELSKINNLYETEMIGRILNAREHS
;
A
#
# COMPACT_ATOMS: atom_id res chain seq x y z
N MET A 1 -21.32 8.05 28.28
CA MET A 1 -21.18 6.88 27.37
C MET A 1 -22.54 6.61 26.76
N VAL A 2 -22.67 6.60 25.44
CA VAL A 2 -23.95 6.37 24.76
C VAL A 2 -24.36 4.91 24.94
N GLN A 3 -25.54 4.66 25.52
CA GLN A 3 -26.05 3.32 25.78
C GLN A 3 -26.78 2.82 24.52
N ILE A 4 -26.03 2.24 23.59
CA ILE A 4 -26.51 1.79 22.29
C ILE A 4 -27.09 0.36 22.43
N LYS A 5 -28.27 0.09 21.86
CA LYS A 5 -28.85 -1.27 21.85
C LYS A 5 -27.95 -2.21 21.03
N LYS A 6 -27.88 -3.50 21.39
CA LYS A 6 -26.99 -4.48 20.72
C LYS A 6 -27.09 -4.44 19.18
N LYS A 7 -28.31 -4.33 18.64
CA LYS A 7 -28.57 -4.23 17.19
C LYS A 7 -27.94 -2.99 16.54
N GLU A 8 -28.03 -1.84 17.20
CA GLU A 8 -27.43 -0.59 16.73
C GLU A 8 -25.90 -0.69 16.78
N LYS A 9 -25.34 -1.29 17.83
CA LYS A 9 -23.89 -1.54 17.94
C LYS A 9 -23.38 -2.43 16.80
N ASP A 10 -24.12 -3.46 16.42
CA ASP A 10 -23.76 -4.34 15.30
C ASP A 10 -23.81 -3.59 13.96
N LEU A 11 -24.79 -2.71 13.76
CA LEU A 11 -24.88 -1.87 12.56
C LEU A 11 -23.74 -0.86 12.49
N THR A 12 -23.44 -0.16 13.60
CA THR A 12 -22.30 0.74 13.72
C THR A 12 -21.00 0.01 13.39
N ARG A 13 -20.82 -1.22 13.92
CA ARG A 13 -19.65 -2.04 13.64
C ARG A 13 -19.49 -2.34 12.16
N ARG A 14 -20.54 -2.81 11.47
CA ARG A 14 -20.48 -3.12 10.03
C ARG A 14 -20.15 -1.89 9.20
N TYR A 15 -20.79 -0.77 9.52
CA TYR A 15 -20.56 0.50 8.81
C TYR A 15 -19.11 0.97 8.96
N LEU A 16 -18.56 0.96 10.18
CA LEU A 16 -17.19 1.37 10.43
C LEU A 16 -16.16 0.43 9.76
N ILE A 17 -16.41 -0.88 9.73
CA ILE A 17 -15.58 -1.83 8.97
C ILE A 17 -15.59 -1.50 7.48
N TRP A 18 -16.76 -1.20 6.92
CA TRP A 18 -16.87 -0.80 5.52
C TRP A 18 -16.12 0.50 5.21
N CYS A 19 -16.27 1.53 6.06
CA CYS A 19 -15.51 2.79 5.94
C CYS A 19 -13.99 2.55 6.03
N TYR A 20 -13.54 1.74 7.00
CA TYR A 20 -12.14 1.39 7.19
C TYR A 20 -11.58 0.73 5.92
N LYS A 21 -12.22 -0.36 5.47
CA LYS A 21 -11.79 -1.13 4.30
C LYS A 21 -11.69 -0.23 3.06
N THR A 22 -12.76 0.50 2.74
CA THR A 22 -12.82 1.28 1.50
C THR A 22 -11.79 2.41 1.49
N THR A 23 -11.61 3.11 2.61
CA THR A 23 -10.64 4.21 2.70
C THR A 23 -9.20 3.68 2.72
N LYS A 24 -8.95 2.58 3.44
CA LYS A 24 -7.63 1.93 3.51
C LYS A 24 -7.20 1.35 2.16
N GLU A 25 -8.10 0.70 1.40
CA GLU A 25 -7.79 0.20 0.06
C GLU A 25 -7.42 1.35 -0.91
N SER A 26 -8.11 2.49 -0.81
CA SER A 26 -7.77 3.68 -1.60
C SER A 26 -6.40 4.25 -1.24
N LEU A 27 -6.08 4.35 0.05
CA LEU A 27 -4.76 4.77 0.52
C LEU A 27 -3.67 3.78 0.09
N ASP A 28 -3.88 2.48 0.33
CA ASP A 28 -2.92 1.43 -0.02
C ASP A 28 -2.68 1.37 -1.52
N ARG A 29 -3.65 1.71 -2.37
CA ARG A 29 -3.44 1.83 -3.82
C ARG A 29 -2.39 2.89 -4.17
N ILE A 30 -2.41 4.02 -3.47
CA ILE A 30 -1.45 5.11 -3.67
C ILE A 30 -0.11 4.71 -3.03
N GLU A 31 -0.13 4.21 -1.79
CA GLU A 31 1.07 3.92 -1.00
C GLU A 31 1.83 2.65 -1.44
N ARG A 32 1.15 1.68 -2.04
CA ARG A 32 1.76 0.44 -2.55
C ARG A 32 2.93 0.73 -3.47
N TYR A 33 2.78 1.72 -4.35
CA TYR A 33 3.87 2.01 -5.27
C TYR A 33 5.10 2.62 -4.57
N TYR A 34 4.90 3.39 -3.51
CA TYR A 34 5.99 3.94 -2.69
C TYR A 34 6.70 2.86 -1.88
N THR A 35 5.96 1.89 -1.35
CA THR A 35 6.54 0.77 -0.59
C THR A 35 7.26 -0.23 -1.50
N GLN A 36 6.84 -0.38 -2.76
CA GLN A 36 7.51 -1.21 -3.75
C GLN A 36 8.89 -0.69 -4.16
N ILE A 37 9.08 0.63 -4.29
CA ILE A 37 10.34 1.20 -4.82
C ILE A 37 11.57 0.80 -3.97
N PRO A 38 11.57 0.94 -2.63
CA PRO A 38 12.68 0.46 -1.79
C PRO A 38 12.94 -1.05 -1.92
N VAL A 39 11.89 -1.86 -2.03
CA VAL A 39 12.00 -3.31 -2.24
C VAL A 39 12.64 -3.60 -3.59
N ASP A 40 12.17 -2.96 -4.65
CA ASP A 40 12.70 -3.13 -6.01
C ASP A 40 14.17 -2.70 -6.09
N HIS A 41 14.56 -1.59 -5.44
CA HIS A 41 15.96 -1.17 -5.34
C HIS A 41 16.82 -2.19 -4.59
N TYR A 42 16.30 -2.77 -3.50
CA TYR A 42 16.99 -3.83 -2.79
C TYR A 42 17.21 -5.05 -3.69
N LEU A 43 16.18 -5.49 -4.42
CA LEU A 43 16.28 -6.59 -5.39
C LEU A 43 17.29 -6.26 -6.50
N LEU A 44 17.24 -5.05 -7.08
CA LEU A 44 18.19 -4.60 -8.11
C LEU A 44 19.63 -4.67 -7.60
N LYS A 45 19.88 -4.23 -6.36
CA LYS A 45 21.20 -4.33 -5.72
C LYS A 45 21.69 -5.78 -5.66
N GLN A 46 20.82 -6.72 -5.26
CA GLN A 46 21.17 -8.14 -5.20
C GLN A 46 21.44 -8.72 -6.60
N LEU A 47 20.62 -8.38 -7.61
CA LEU A 47 20.82 -8.81 -8.99
C LEU A 47 22.15 -8.29 -9.56
N LYS A 48 22.51 -7.04 -9.27
CA LYS A 48 23.80 -6.44 -9.64
C LYS A 48 25.00 -7.05 -8.90
N CYS A 49 24.79 -7.76 -7.80
CA CYS A 49 25.84 -8.50 -7.08
C CYS A 49 26.13 -9.88 -7.69
N SER A 50 25.27 -10.38 -8.59
CA SER A 50 25.45 -11.68 -9.23
C SER A 50 26.75 -11.73 -10.05
N LYS A 51 27.37 -12.92 -10.10
CA LYS A 51 28.54 -13.20 -10.95
C LYS A 51 28.21 -12.98 -12.43
N ASP A 52 26.98 -13.26 -12.84
CA ASP A 52 26.49 -13.05 -14.20
C ASP A 52 26.43 -11.57 -14.60
N PHE A 53 26.40 -10.66 -13.61
CA PHE A 53 26.44 -9.21 -13.81
C PHE A 53 27.87 -8.64 -13.71
N ARG A 54 28.65 -9.01 -12.69
CA ARG A 54 29.96 -8.39 -12.39
C ARG A 54 31.17 -9.06 -13.06
N GLY A 55 31.03 -10.29 -13.57
CA GLY A 55 32.16 -11.06 -14.07
C GLY A 55 32.70 -10.61 -15.43
N SER A 56 33.95 -10.95 -15.71
CA SER A 56 34.60 -10.79 -17.02
C SER A 56 33.94 -11.62 -18.13
N LYS A 57 33.22 -12.70 -17.77
CA LYS A 57 32.32 -13.48 -18.64
C LYS A 57 30.84 -13.16 -18.36
N SER A 58 30.51 -11.90 -18.10
CA SER A 58 29.13 -11.50 -17.82
C SER A 58 28.18 -11.89 -18.96
N ASN A 59 27.02 -12.41 -18.62
CA ASN A 59 25.99 -12.74 -19.59
C ASN A 59 25.31 -11.45 -20.07
N VAL A 60 25.49 -11.11 -21.36
CA VAL A 60 24.93 -9.90 -21.97
C VAL A 60 23.40 -9.83 -21.84
N LYS A 61 22.72 -10.98 -21.99
CA LYS A 61 21.26 -11.07 -21.87
C LYS A 61 20.80 -10.82 -20.43
N TYR A 62 21.52 -11.39 -19.45
CA TYR A 62 21.23 -11.14 -18.04
C TYR A 62 21.41 -9.66 -17.67
N LYS A 63 22.51 -9.04 -18.13
CA LYS A 63 22.73 -7.58 -17.97
C LYS A 63 21.60 -6.77 -18.58
N GLY A 64 21.11 -7.16 -19.77
CA GLY A 64 19.94 -6.56 -20.39
C GLY A 64 18.72 -6.56 -19.47
N PHE A 65 18.34 -7.71 -18.91
CA PHE A 65 17.21 -7.82 -17.98
C PHE A 65 17.38 -6.96 -16.71
N VAL A 66 18.59 -6.92 -16.16
CA VAL A 66 18.88 -6.08 -14.97
C VAL A 66 18.76 -4.60 -15.30
N ASN A 67 19.22 -4.16 -16.48
CA ASN A 67 19.10 -2.77 -16.92
C ASN A 67 17.65 -2.39 -17.23
N ASP A 68 16.88 -3.30 -17.82
CA ASP A 68 15.45 -3.06 -18.07
C ASP A 68 14.67 -2.97 -16.76
N PHE A 69 15.03 -3.79 -15.76
CA PHE A 69 14.47 -3.68 -14.42
C PHE A 69 14.82 -2.35 -13.74
N GLU A 70 16.05 -1.86 -13.89
CA GLU A 70 16.44 -0.53 -13.40
C GLU A 70 15.62 0.59 -14.06
N LYS A 71 15.46 0.58 -15.38
CA LYS A 71 14.61 1.55 -16.10
C LYS A 71 13.14 1.49 -15.66
N TYR A 72 12.65 0.29 -15.39
CA TYR A 72 11.29 0.09 -14.86
C TYR A 72 11.12 0.76 -13.50
N ILE A 73 12.10 0.63 -12.59
CA ILE A 73 12.06 1.28 -11.27
C ILE A 73 12.05 2.81 -11.43
N ASP A 74 12.91 3.35 -12.30
CA ASP A 74 12.98 4.80 -12.54
C ASP A 74 11.67 5.36 -13.10
N THR A 75 11.06 4.62 -14.04
CA THR A 75 9.77 4.99 -14.64
C THR A 75 8.65 4.90 -13.61
N LYS A 76 8.64 3.83 -12.80
CA LYS A 76 7.68 3.67 -11.70
C LYS A 76 7.75 4.85 -10.74
N LYS A 77 8.96 5.24 -10.30
CA LYS A 77 9.14 6.36 -9.37
C LYS A 77 8.51 7.66 -9.88
N LYS A 78 8.82 8.05 -11.12
CA LYS A 78 8.24 9.26 -11.73
C LYS A 78 6.71 9.24 -11.78
N ASN A 79 6.12 8.10 -12.13
CA ASN A 79 4.67 7.94 -12.22
C ASN A 79 3.97 7.99 -10.85
N VAL A 80 4.69 7.65 -9.80
CA VAL A 80 4.16 7.50 -8.44
C VAL A 80 4.17 8.83 -7.71
N ASP A 81 5.22 9.62 -7.92
CA ASP A 81 5.33 11.00 -7.43
C ASP A 81 4.13 11.85 -7.93
N ALA A 82 3.79 11.72 -9.23
CA ALA A 82 2.65 12.41 -9.84
C ALA A 82 1.26 12.04 -9.28
N LYS A 83 1.13 10.94 -8.51
CA LYS A 83 -0.14 10.52 -7.88
C LYS A 83 -0.33 11.01 -6.46
N LYS A 84 0.73 11.48 -5.80
CA LYS A 84 0.71 11.88 -4.39
C LYS A 84 1.01 13.35 -4.21
N PHE A 85 1.75 13.93 -5.15
CA PHE A 85 2.18 15.31 -5.09
C PHE A 85 1.64 16.09 -6.28
N THR A 86 1.27 17.34 -6.03
CA THR A 86 0.84 18.26 -7.09
C THR A 86 2.01 18.96 -7.78
N ASP A 87 3.19 18.92 -7.18
CA ASP A 87 4.42 19.52 -7.71
C ASP A 87 5.53 18.50 -7.94
N LEU A 88 6.40 18.82 -8.90
CA LEU A 88 7.55 17.99 -9.28
C LEU A 88 8.64 17.91 -8.21
N GLN A 89 8.63 18.81 -7.21
CA GLN A 89 9.59 18.80 -6.09
C GLN A 89 9.10 17.90 -4.94
N CYS A 90 7.92 17.29 -5.07
CA CYS A 90 7.28 16.45 -4.05
C CYS A 90 7.09 17.16 -2.70
N LYS A 91 6.76 18.46 -2.71
CA LYS A 91 6.59 19.27 -1.49
C LYS A 91 5.15 19.41 -1.04
N THR A 92 4.22 19.38 -1.99
CA THR A 92 2.81 19.67 -1.83
C THR A 92 2.03 18.42 -2.10
N LEU A 93 1.34 17.92 -1.08
CA LEU A 93 0.50 16.74 -1.23
C LEU A 93 -0.73 17.08 -2.08
N ASP A 94 -1.15 16.09 -2.85
CA ASP A 94 -2.42 16.11 -3.52
C ASP A 94 -3.58 16.23 -2.50
N PRO A 95 -4.53 17.17 -2.69
CA PRO A 95 -5.65 17.36 -1.77
C PRO A 95 -6.53 16.12 -1.59
N GLU A 96 -6.69 15.29 -2.62
CA GLU A 96 -7.45 14.03 -2.53
C GLU A 96 -6.71 13.04 -1.63
N TYR A 97 -5.39 12.90 -1.81
CA TYR A 97 -4.56 12.08 -0.93
C TYR A 97 -4.60 12.59 0.52
N MET A 98 -4.51 13.91 0.74
CA MET A 98 -4.64 14.50 2.06
C MET A 98 -5.98 14.19 2.71
N TYR A 99 -7.08 14.38 1.98
CA TYR A 99 -8.42 14.06 2.47
C TYR A 99 -8.53 12.58 2.85
N LEU A 100 -8.06 11.66 2.00
CA LEU A 100 -8.09 10.23 2.29
C LEU A 100 -7.31 9.88 3.56
N LYS A 101 -6.14 10.50 3.76
CA LYS A 101 -5.31 10.29 4.95
C LYS A 101 -6.01 10.77 6.22
N GLU A 102 -6.54 11.99 6.21
CA GLU A 102 -7.25 12.57 7.35
C GLU A 102 -8.55 11.81 7.64
N ARG A 103 -9.29 11.42 6.58
CA ARG A 103 -10.50 10.59 6.69
C ARG A 103 -10.19 9.25 7.35
N PHE A 104 -9.09 8.60 6.98
CA PHE A 104 -8.70 7.32 7.56
C PHE A 104 -8.41 7.45 9.06
N VAL A 105 -7.65 8.47 9.47
CA VAL A 105 -7.40 8.79 10.89
C VAL A 105 -8.71 9.05 11.65
N ALA A 106 -9.66 9.78 11.05
CA ALA A 106 -10.97 10.02 11.65
C ALA A 106 -11.78 8.73 11.83
N ILE A 107 -11.70 7.80 10.87
CA ILE A 107 -12.33 6.48 10.97
C ILE A 107 -11.74 5.65 12.11
N GLU A 108 -10.41 5.63 12.26
CA GLU A 108 -9.75 4.92 13.37
C GLU A 108 -10.21 5.47 14.72
N LYS A 109 -10.23 6.80 14.87
CA LYS A 109 -10.75 7.47 16.07
C LYS A 109 -12.21 7.11 16.34
N ALA A 110 -13.05 7.05 15.30
CA ALA A 110 -14.45 6.64 15.43
C ALA A 110 -14.57 5.18 15.88
N ILE A 111 -13.78 4.25 15.33
CA ILE A 111 -13.73 2.86 15.77
C ILE A 111 -13.37 2.77 17.24
N VAL A 112 -12.32 3.48 17.67
CA VAL A 112 -11.90 3.48 19.07
C VAL A 112 -13.01 4.03 19.98
N TYR A 113 -13.67 5.11 19.58
CA TYR A 113 -14.74 5.73 20.34
C TYR A 113 -15.97 4.81 20.50
N PHE A 114 -16.43 4.18 19.42
CA PHE A 114 -17.66 3.37 19.43
C PHE A 114 -17.45 1.91 19.83
N LEU A 115 -16.28 1.33 19.53
CA LEU A 115 -16.02 -0.12 19.64
C LEU A 115 -14.80 -0.45 20.51
N GLY A 116 -13.91 0.51 20.76
CA GLY A 116 -12.70 0.37 21.57
C GLY A 116 -11.46 -0.06 20.79
N ASN A 117 -10.29 0.18 21.37
CA ASN A 117 -8.98 -0.10 20.77
C ASN A 117 -8.81 -1.57 20.33
N LYS A 118 -9.32 -2.52 21.13
CA LYS A 118 -9.23 -3.95 20.80
C LYS A 118 -9.94 -4.27 19.48
N GLU A 119 -11.03 -3.57 19.17
CA GLU A 119 -11.75 -3.79 17.92
C GLU A 119 -10.98 -3.20 16.73
N LEU A 120 -10.35 -2.04 16.88
CA LEU A 120 -9.47 -1.47 15.84
C LEU A 120 -8.37 -2.46 15.45
N SER A 121 -7.66 -3.04 16.42
CA SER A 121 -6.61 -4.03 16.14
C SER A 121 -7.15 -5.27 15.41
N LYS A 122 -8.34 -5.75 15.78
CA LYS A 122 -8.99 -6.88 15.08
C LYS A 122 -9.35 -6.53 13.64
N ILE A 123 -9.93 -5.34 13.41
CA ILE A 123 -10.29 -4.88 12.07
C ILE A 123 -9.04 -4.78 11.20
N ASN A 124 -7.94 -4.22 11.72
CA ASN A 124 -6.67 -4.15 11.01
C ASN A 124 -6.15 -5.55 10.63
N ASN A 125 -6.12 -6.49 11.59
CA ASN A 125 -5.63 -7.85 11.31
C ASN A 125 -6.49 -8.59 10.27
N LEU A 126 -7.82 -8.42 10.34
CA LEU A 126 -8.75 -8.99 9.34
C LEU A 126 -8.51 -8.39 7.96
N TYR A 127 -8.28 -7.07 7.90
CA TYR A 127 -7.96 -6.37 6.66
C TYR A 127 -6.68 -6.91 6.02
N GLU A 128 -5.59 -7.00 6.79
CA GLU A 128 -4.30 -7.54 6.31
C GLU A 128 -4.41 -8.99 5.84
N THR A 129 -5.12 -9.83 6.62
CA THR A 129 -5.35 -11.23 6.26
C THR A 129 -6.09 -11.35 4.93
N GLU A 130 -7.13 -10.53 4.73
CA GLU A 130 -7.89 -10.48 3.47
C GLU A 130 -7.02 -9.97 2.31
N MET A 131 -6.21 -8.92 2.51
CA MET A 131 -5.32 -8.40 1.45
C MET A 131 -4.27 -9.43 1.03
N ILE A 132 -3.64 -10.10 1.98
CA ILE A 132 -2.69 -11.20 1.72
C ILE A 132 -3.41 -12.35 1.01
N GLY A 133 -4.59 -12.73 1.51
CA GLY A 133 -5.41 -13.78 0.91
C GLY A 133 -5.74 -13.49 -0.55
N ARG A 134 -6.07 -12.24 -0.89
CA ARG A 134 -6.30 -11.83 -2.29
C ARG A 134 -5.04 -11.91 -3.15
N ILE A 135 -3.88 -11.57 -2.60
CA ILE A 135 -2.60 -11.67 -3.34
C ILE A 135 -2.27 -13.14 -3.62
N LEU A 136 -2.40 -14.01 -2.63
CA LEU A 136 -2.07 -15.43 -2.76
C LEU A 136 -3.06 -16.20 -3.63
N ASN A 137 -4.35 -15.82 -3.60
CA ASN A 137 -5.41 -16.49 -4.35
C ASN A 137 -5.76 -15.79 -5.68
N ALA A 138 -5.09 -14.69 -6.03
CA ALA A 138 -5.24 -14.08 -7.34
C ALA A 138 -4.79 -15.10 -8.39
N ARG A 139 -5.75 -15.72 -9.09
CA ARG A 139 -5.44 -16.51 -10.28
C ARG A 139 -4.81 -15.57 -11.30
N GLU A 140 -3.73 -16.01 -11.93
CA GLU A 140 -3.11 -15.28 -13.04
C GLU A 140 -4.19 -14.99 -14.09
N HIS A 141 -4.57 -13.72 -14.24
CA HIS A 141 -5.22 -13.27 -15.46
C HIS A 141 -4.11 -13.14 -16.51
N SER A 142 -3.69 -14.29 -17.03
CA SER A 142 -2.89 -14.44 -18.25
C SER A 142 -3.75 -14.10 -19.47
#